data_AF-A0A9P7ANM1-F1
#
_entry.id   AF-A0A9P7ANM1-F1
#
_cell.length_a   1.000
_cell.length_b   1.000
_cell.length_c   1.000
_cell.angle_alpha   90.00
_cell.angle_beta   90.00
_cell.angle_gamma   90.00
#
_symmetry.space_group_name_H-M   'P 1'
#
loop_
_entity.id
_entity.type
_entity.pdbx_description
1 polymer ?
#
loop_
_entity_poly.entity_id
_entity_poly.type
_entity_poly.pdbx_seq_one_letter_code
_entity_poly.pdbx_strand_id
1 'polypeptide(L)'
;MILDNMWGNKSWGKAYVKQAVNDDYLRQQALTSLAKHTYKAEVMGGNLSGYLLNEYQKVHDALCHIPNGDVEDLWRRSTTALPSMFSNLCNDGPMLYIGLLALMNPSQVSVVQLAMLEQTATRLRYTFSFAKHIITIYPIELARLNNFYRLLDLKSKMKDGCMSYSPAAGSLGLSLEVRYESRVLNVSFNYPGAKSERDALKDVSFSIKAGQLVVIVGANGSGKSTILKLLTRYYDTTSGTVLIDGNPIQDYRIADLRSVTASLTQEHTLFPLSMSENIGIGSPSSVTNLDKIAQAAKLAGAQDVIKNFTDGYDTVLEPVKTAHLSYTGRGNEDLKKEYEKMEKTINVSGGEKQRLVASRTFMRMLSEDIKFVIVDEPSSALDPGGEYELFKQLREARKGRTMIFVTHRFAHLTKFADLILCMKGGSVIEMGTHQELLNHEGEYAHLYNVQAQAFT
;
A
#
# COMPACT_ATOMS: atom_id res chain seq x y z
N MET A 1 -14.26 -14.61 23.68
CA MET A 1 -14.90 -15.03 24.94
C MET A 1 -14.79 -16.55 25.06
N ILE A 2 -13.92 -17.06 25.95
CA ILE A 2 -13.99 -18.42 26.50
C ILE A 2 -13.75 -18.23 28.00
N LEU A 3 -14.81 -18.45 28.79
CA LEU A 3 -14.73 -18.55 30.25
C LEU A 3 -14.07 -19.88 30.66
N ASP A 4 -13.36 -19.83 31.78
CA ASP A 4 -12.95 -20.92 32.67
C ASP A 4 -12.03 -22.04 32.14
N ASN A 5 -10.78 -22.04 32.61
CA ASN A 5 -10.38 -22.72 33.85
C ASN A 5 -8.86 -22.64 34.05
N MET A 6 -8.43 -22.45 35.31
CA MET A 6 -7.03 -22.41 35.77
C MET A 6 -6.25 -23.74 35.60
N TRP A 7 -6.74 -24.68 34.79
CA TRP A 7 -6.11 -25.97 34.51
C TRP A 7 -6.04 -26.21 32.99
N GLY A 8 -4.90 -25.82 32.40
CA GLY A 8 -4.35 -26.25 31.11
C GLY A 8 -5.34 -26.76 30.06
N ASN A 9 -5.87 -25.86 29.23
CA ASN A 9 -6.81 -26.17 28.17
C ASN A 9 -6.16 -27.08 27.09
N LYS A 10 -6.57 -28.36 27.06
CA LYS A 10 -6.21 -29.36 26.05
C LYS A 10 -6.92 -29.05 24.72
N SER A 11 -6.17 -28.64 23.72
CA SER A 11 -6.66 -28.33 22.37
C SER A 11 -6.26 -29.36 21.30
N TRP A 12 -5.44 -30.35 21.64
CA TRP A 12 -5.11 -31.44 20.72
C TRP A 12 -6.38 -32.22 20.36
N GLY A 13 -6.77 -32.18 19.08
CA GLY A 13 -7.93 -32.88 18.54
C GLY A 13 -9.27 -32.13 18.61
N LYS A 14 -9.33 -30.92 19.18
CA LYS A 14 -10.56 -30.12 19.21
C LYS A 14 -10.62 -29.15 18.03
N ALA A 15 -11.80 -28.94 17.49
CA ALA A 15 -12.05 -27.91 16.49
C ALA A 15 -12.17 -26.54 17.19
N TYR A 16 -11.40 -25.55 16.73
CA TYR A 16 -11.40 -24.17 17.25
C TYR A 16 -11.17 -23.12 16.16
N VAL A 17 -11.60 -21.90 16.47
CA VAL A 17 -11.26 -20.65 15.77
C VAL A 17 -10.65 -19.69 16.78
N LYS A 18 -9.63 -18.93 16.39
CA LYS A 18 -9.04 -17.87 17.21
C LYS A 18 -8.72 -16.65 16.38
N GLN A 19 -8.68 -15.49 17.00
CA GLN A 19 -8.36 -14.21 16.38
C GLN A 19 -7.53 -13.36 17.35
N ALA A 20 -6.69 -12.47 16.83
CA ALA A 20 -6.05 -11.46 17.66
C ALA A 20 -7.07 -10.40 18.11
N VAL A 21 -7.02 -10.02 19.39
CA VAL A 21 -7.91 -9.02 19.99
C VAL A 21 -7.17 -7.81 20.57
N ASN A 22 -5.83 -7.84 20.52
CA ASN A 22 -5.01 -6.74 21.02
C ASN A 22 -4.92 -5.65 19.94
N ASP A 23 -5.40 -4.44 20.25
CA ASP A 23 -5.50 -3.34 19.29
C ASP A 23 -4.13 -2.90 18.77
N ASP A 24 -3.11 -2.87 19.63
CA ASP A 24 -1.74 -2.52 19.23
C ASP A 24 -1.17 -3.55 18.23
N TYR A 25 -1.41 -4.85 18.46
CA TYR A 25 -1.00 -5.91 17.53
C TYR A 25 -1.72 -5.78 16.19
N LEU A 26 -3.05 -5.56 16.20
CA LEU A 26 -3.83 -5.35 14.98
C LEU A 26 -3.34 -4.12 14.22
N ARG A 27 -3.04 -3.02 14.93
CA ARG A 27 -2.48 -1.79 14.37
C ARG A 27 -1.09 -2.02 13.78
N GLN A 28 -0.22 -2.75 14.47
CA GLN A 28 1.13 -3.08 13.97
C GLN A 28 1.05 -3.89 12.67
N GLN A 29 0.15 -4.87 12.60
CA GLN A 29 -0.07 -5.66 11.38
C GLN A 29 -0.64 -4.81 10.24
N ALA A 30 -1.56 -3.89 10.54
CA ALA A 30 -2.11 -2.95 9.57
C ALA A 30 -1.00 -2.06 8.97
N LEU A 31 -0.18 -1.45 9.84
CA LEU A 31 0.96 -0.61 9.42
C LEU A 31 2.00 -1.41 8.62
N THR A 32 2.29 -2.66 9.04
CA THR A 32 3.20 -3.55 8.29
C THR A 32 2.67 -3.88 6.91
N SER A 33 1.35 -4.06 6.77
CA SER A 33 0.73 -4.35 5.49
C SER A 33 0.81 -3.17 4.49
N LEU A 34 0.95 -1.93 4.97
CA LEU A 34 1.17 -0.75 4.13
C LEU A 34 2.54 -0.74 3.44
N ALA A 35 3.48 -1.57 3.88
CA ALA A 35 4.75 -1.78 3.18
C ALA A 35 4.62 -2.66 1.92
N LYS A 36 3.46 -3.27 1.67
CA LYS A 36 3.20 -4.07 0.46
C LYS A 36 3.22 -3.19 -0.79
N HIS A 37 3.62 -3.79 -1.92
CA HIS A 37 3.72 -3.09 -3.20
C HIS A 37 2.41 -2.41 -3.63
N THR A 38 1.26 -2.95 -3.23
CA THR A 38 -0.07 -2.39 -3.51
C THR A 38 -0.23 -0.94 -3.06
N TYR A 39 0.35 -0.55 -1.93
CA TYR A 39 0.20 0.80 -1.37
C TYR A 39 1.36 1.73 -1.72
N LYS A 40 2.37 1.23 -2.45
CA LYS A 40 3.63 1.93 -2.69
C LYS A 40 3.42 3.30 -3.35
N ALA A 41 2.53 3.39 -4.34
CA ALA A 41 2.28 4.64 -5.05
C ALA A 41 1.70 5.70 -4.10
N GLU A 42 0.67 5.36 -3.33
CA GLU A 42 0.05 6.32 -2.41
C GLU A 42 0.96 6.69 -1.23
N VAL A 43 1.69 5.72 -0.66
CA VAL A 43 2.64 5.98 0.45
C VAL A 43 3.77 6.90 0.01
N MET A 44 4.33 6.66 -1.18
CA MET A 44 5.41 7.49 -1.74
C MET A 44 4.88 8.85 -2.16
N GLY A 45 3.77 8.91 -2.91
CA GLY A 45 3.18 10.15 -3.42
C GLY A 45 2.67 11.08 -2.33
N GLY A 46 2.13 10.53 -1.25
CA GLY A 46 1.68 11.30 -0.08
C GLY A 46 2.80 11.68 0.89
N ASN A 47 4.05 11.27 0.64
CA ASN A 47 5.18 11.45 1.55
C ASN A 47 4.91 10.87 2.97
N LEU A 48 4.32 9.68 3.04
CA LEU A 48 3.78 9.10 4.27
C LEU A 48 4.80 8.26 5.07
N SER A 49 5.97 7.95 4.50
CA SER A 49 6.94 7.02 5.10
C SER A 49 7.37 7.43 6.51
N GLY A 50 7.62 8.72 6.76
CA GLY A 50 8.00 9.22 8.09
C GLY A 50 6.89 9.04 9.13
N TYR A 51 5.64 9.33 8.75
CA TYR A 51 4.48 9.12 9.62
C TYR A 51 4.31 7.64 9.97
N LEU A 52 4.32 6.76 8.94
CA LEU A 52 4.14 5.33 9.13
C LEU A 52 5.23 4.70 10.01
N LEU A 53 6.49 5.13 9.84
CA LEU A 53 7.59 4.65 10.66
C LEU A 53 7.41 5.06 12.14
N ASN A 54 7.03 6.33 12.38
CA ASN A 54 6.80 6.84 13.72
C ASN A 54 5.62 6.12 14.40
N GLU A 55 4.50 5.94 13.69
CA GLU A 55 3.36 5.19 14.22
C GLU A 55 3.71 3.72 14.48
N TYR A 56 4.49 3.09 13.58
CA TYR A 56 4.94 1.73 13.80
C TYR A 56 5.83 1.62 15.05
N GLN A 57 6.75 2.56 15.26
CA GLN A 57 7.61 2.59 16.45
C GLN A 57 6.79 2.73 17.73
N LYS A 58 5.83 3.68 17.79
CA LYS A 58 4.96 3.85 18.97
C LYS A 58 4.21 2.57 19.33
N VAL A 59 3.65 1.90 18.33
CA VAL A 59 2.89 0.66 18.52
C VAL A 59 3.82 -0.48 18.91
N HIS A 60 4.99 -0.56 18.30
CA HIS A 60 5.99 -1.57 18.65
C HIS A 60 6.48 -1.41 20.10
N ASP A 61 6.73 -0.18 20.53
CA ASP A 61 7.12 0.13 21.91
C ASP A 61 5.99 -0.20 22.89
N ALA A 62 4.73 0.06 22.54
CA ALA A 62 3.57 -0.31 23.35
C ALA A 62 3.43 -1.84 23.52
N LEU A 63 3.79 -2.61 22.49
CA LEU A 63 3.74 -4.08 22.53
C LEU A 63 4.85 -4.71 23.38
N CYS A 64 5.95 -3.99 23.64
CA CYS A 64 7.10 -4.38 24.48
C CYS A 64 7.62 -5.82 24.29
N HIS A 65 6.94 -6.81 24.87
CA HIS A 65 7.34 -8.22 24.96
C HIS A 65 6.44 -9.18 24.19
N ILE A 66 5.39 -8.70 23.52
CA ILE A 66 4.54 -9.54 22.69
C ILE A 66 5.31 -9.87 21.40
N PRO A 67 5.63 -11.14 21.12
CA PRO A 67 6.42 -11.48 19.94
C PRO A 67 5.64 -11.19 18.64
N ASN A 68 6.35 -10.73 17.61
CA ASN A 68 5.82 -10.59 16.25
C ASN A 68 5.68 -11.98 15.61
N GLY A 69 4.63 -12.71 15.97
CA GLY A 69 4.33 -14.04 15.43
C GLY A 69 2.89 -14.14 14.92
N ASP A 70 2.64 -15.15 14.08
CA ASP A 70 1.28 -15.55 13.74
C ASP A 70 0.51 -15.96 15.01
N VAL A 71 -0.79 -15.70 15.04
CA VAL A 71 -1.67 -16.01 16.18
C VAL A 71 -1.59 -17.50 16.55
N GLU A 72 -1.36 -18.38 15.57
CA GLU A 72 -1.13 -19.81 15.80
C GLU A 72 0.15 -20.08 16.58
N ASP A 73 1.26 -19.50 16.15
CA ASP A 73 2.57 -19.72 16.74
C ASP A 73 2.69 -19.13 18.15
N LEU A 74 2.13 -17.93 18.38
CA LEU A 74 2.10 -17.29 19.69
C LEU A 74 1.32 -18.13 20.71
N TRP A 75 0.15 -18.60 20.32
CA TRP A 75 -0.68 -19.43 21.18
C TRP A 75 -0.06 -20.81 21.43
N ARG A 76 0.54 -21.45 20.41
CA ARG A 76 1.22 -22.75 20.58
C ARG A 76 2.41 -22.65 21.53
N ARG A 77 3.18 -21.55 21.47
CA ARG A 77 4.31 -21.31 22.39
C ARG A 77 3.86 -21.09 23.83
N SER A 78 2.66 -20.54 24.04
CA SER A 78 2.12 -20.29 25.38
C SER A 78 1.57 -21.53 26.12
N THR A 79 1.45 -22.69 25.45
CA THR A 79 0.59 -23.79 25.95
C THR A 79 1.25 -25.16 26.19
N THR A 80 2.57 -25.34 26.11
CA THR A 80 3.10 -26.73 26.10
C THR A 80 4.30 -27.01 27.02
N ALA A 81 4.01 -27.34 28.28
CA ALA A 81 4.86 -28.20 29.12
C ALA A 81 4.36 -29.67 29.13
N LEU A 82 3.04 -29.89 29.17
CA LEU A 82 2.48 -31.25 29.34
C LEU A 82 2.56 -32.16 28.11
N PRO A 83 2.33 -31.69 26.86
CA PRO A 83 2.46 -32.55 25.67
C PRO A 83 3.91 -32.92 25.35
N SER A 84 4.87 -32.03 25.62
CA SER A 84 6.30 -32.35 25.53
C SER A 84 6.69 -33.37 26.60
N MET A 85 6.20 -33.22 27.83
CA MET A 85 6.37 -34.23 28.88
C MET A 85 5.74 -35.58 28.50
N PHE A 86 4.55 -35.62 27.90
CA PHE A 86 3.91 -36.87 27.48
C PHE A 86 4.61 -37.52 26.29
N SER A 87 5.05 -36.74 25.31
CA SER A 87 5.92 -37.21 24.22
C SER A 87 7.23 -37.79 24.75
N ASN A 88 7.81 -37.19 25.79
CA ASN A 88 9.00 -37.72 26.45
C ASN A 88 8.68 -39.01 27.22
N LEU A 89 7.57 -39.06 27.96
CA LEU A 89 7.08 -40.27 28.64
C LEU A 89 6.77 -41.43 27.68
N CYS A 90 6.22 -41.17 26.48
CA CYS A 90 6.04 -42.19 25.46
C CYS A 90 7.35 -42.64 24.81
N ASN A 91 8.36 -41.75 24.77
CA ASN A 91 9.72 -42.14 24.39
C ASN A 91 10.38 -43.03 25.44
N ASP A 92 10.05 -42.84 26.73
CA ASP A 92 10.56 -43.58 27.88
C ASP A 92 9.70 -44.83 28.21
N GLY A 93 8.48 -44.94 27.69
CA GLY A 93 7.56 -46.06 27.91
C GLY A 93 8.12 -47.44 27.52
N PRO A 94 8.81 -47.59 26.36
CA PRO A 94 9.51 -48.82 26.02
C PRO A 94 10.58 -49.23 27.05
N MET A 95 11.21 -48.26 27.74
CA MET A 95 12.20 -48.51 28.80
C MET A 95 11.55 -49.13 30.05
N LEU A 96 10.38 -48.63 30.45
CA LEU A 96 9.61 -49.19 31.58
C LEU A 96 9.17 -50.62 31.30
N TYR A 97 8.76 -50.93 30.06
CA TYR A 97 8.35 -52.27 29.65
C TYR A 97 9.53 -53.26 29.58
N ILE A 98 10.66 -52.84 29.01
CA ILE A 98 11.88 -53.65 28.94
C ILE A 98 12.48 -53.89 30.34
N GLY A 99 12.45 -52.88 31.23
CA GLY A 99 12.86 -53.02 32.63
C GLY A 99 11.98 -54.02 33.40
N LEU A 100 10.67 -54.02 33.17
CA LEU A 100 9.73 -55.00 33.73
C LEU A 100 10.01 -56.42 33.21
N LEU A 101 10.28 -56.58 31.91
CA LEU A 101 10.63 -57.88 31.33
C LEU A 101 11.96 -58.43 31.86
N ALA A 102 12.95 -57.58 32.10
CA ALA A 102 14.24 -57.97 32.68
C ALA A 102 14.13 -58.40 34.16
N LEU A 103 13.22 -57.76 34.92
CA LEU A 103 12.87 -58.20 36.28
C LEU A 103 12.16 -59.56 36.29
N MET A 104 11.34 -59.84 35.27
CA MET A 104 10.59 -61.09 35.17
C MET A 104 11.40 -62.26 34.59
N ASN A 105 12.41 -62.01 33.74
CA ASN A 105 13.25 -63.04 33.11
C ASN A 105 14.75 -62.70 33.18
N PRO A 106 15.41 -62.87 34.34
CA PRO A 106 16.78 -62.38 34.58
C PRO A 106 17.89 -63.13 33.82
N SER A 107 17.61 -64.34 33.31
CA SER A 107 18.62 -65.27 32.80
C SER A 107 18.93 -65.13 31.31
N GLN A 108 18.16 -64.32 30.57
CA GLN A 108 18.32 -64.19 29.11
C GLN A 108 18.87 -62.83 28.66
N VAL A 109 18.85 -61.79 29.50
CA VAL A 109 19.35 -60.47 29.12
C VAL A 109 19.97 -59.75 30.32
N SER A 110 21.20 -59.25 30.17
CA SER A 110 21.81 -58.41 31.21
C SER A 110 21.12 -57.04 31.26
N VAL A 111 20.68 -56.64 32.45
CA VAL A 111 20.04 -55.33 32.70
C VAL A 111 20.91 -54.18 32.18
N VAL A 112 22.24 -54.31 32.28
CA VAL A 112 23.21 -53.31 31.79
C VAL A 112 23.18 -53.22 30.26
N GLN A 113 23.06 -54.35 29.55
CA GLN A 113 23.02 -54.37 28.08
C GLN A 113 21.73 -53.73 27.54
N LEU A 114 20.59 -53.95 28.20
CA LEU A 114 19.33 -53.31 27.85
C LEU A 114 19.37 -51.80 28.08
N ALA A 115 19.90 -51.36 29.23
CA ALA A 115 20.07 -49.95 29.53
C ALA A 115 21.02 -49.25 28.54
N MET A 116 22.11 -49.92 28.12
CA MET A 116 23.04 -49.40 27.12
C MET A 116 22.41 -49.30 25.73
N LEU A 117 21.65 -50.33 25.30
CA LEU A 117 20.97 -50.33 24.01
C LEU A 117 19.91 -49.22 23.95
N GLU A 118 19.17 -49.01 25.04
CA GLU A 118 18.20 -47.93 25.17
C GLU A 118 18.87 -46.56 25.11
N GLN A 119 19.91 -46.33 25.92
CA GLN A 119 20.62 -45.05 25.94
C GLN A 119 21.19 -44.72 24.55
N THR A 120 21.67 -45.75 23.85
CA THR A 120 22.17 -45.61 22.47
C THR A 120 21.05 -45.29 21.50
N ALA A 121 19.91 -45.99 21.55
CA ALA A 121 18.76 -45.75 20.68
C ALA A 121 18.14 -44.37 20.91
N THR A 122 18.04 -43.92 22.16
CA THR A 122 17.53 -42.60 22.54
C THR A 122 18.46 -41.50 22.05
N ARG A 123 19.79 -41.63 22.23
CA ARG A 123 20.77 -40.69 21.65
C ARG A 123 20.68 -40.66 20.12
N LEU A 124 20.57 -41.82 19.47
CA LEU A 124 20.46 -41.91 18.01
C LEU A 124 19.21 -41.18 17.50
N ARG A 125 18.06 -41.37 18.17
CA ARG A 125 16.80 -40.67 17.85
C ARG A 125 16.93 -39.16 18.02
N TYR A 126 17.50 -38.69 19.13
CA TYR A 126 17.76 -37.26 19.33
C TYR A 126 18.66 -36.68 18.24
N THR A 127 19.73 -37.39 17.88
CA THR A 127 20.64 -36.99 16.81
C THR A 127 19.93 -36.91 15.45
N PHE A 128 19.09 -37.90 15.10
CA PHE A 128 18.32 -37.85 13.85
C PHE A 128 17.25 -36.76 13.85
N SER A 129 16.59 -36.51 14.97
CA SER A 129 15.61 -35.42 15.10
C SER A 129 16.27 -34.05 14.96
N PHE A 130 17.43 -33.86 15.61
CA PHE A 130 18.24 -32.66 15.47
C PHE A 130 18.78 -32.47 14.05
N ALA A 131 19.26 -33.55 13.42
CA ALA A 131 19.69 -33.54 12.03
C ALA A 131 18.54 -33.16 11.09
N LYS A 132 17.34 -33.71 11.28
CA LYS A 132 16.14 -33.32 10.53
C LYS A 132 15.82 -31.84 10.72
N HIS A 133 15.91 -31.32 11.95
CA HIS A 133 15.70 -29.90 12.24
C HIS A 133 16.69 -29.03 11.47
N ILE A 134 17.99 -29.37 11.49
CA ILE A 134 19.02 -28.67 10.72
C ILE A 134 18.73 -28.74 9.22
N ILE A 135 18.47 -29.92 8.67
CA ILE A 135 18.26 -30.11 7.22
C ILE A 135 17.02 -29.35 6.73
N THR A 136 15.97 -29.25 7.55
CA THR A 136 14.69 -28.68 7.13
C THR A 136 14.60 -27.18 7.37
N ILE A 137 15.04 -26.69 8.53
CA ILE A 137 14.81 -25.30 8.95
C ILE A 137 16.01 -24.40 8.61
N TYR A 138 17.24 -24.90 8.71
CA TYR A 138 18.44 -24.09 8.50
C TYR A 138 18.50 -23.46 7.09
N PRO A 139 18.15 -24.15 5.98
CA PRO A 139 18.12 -23.52 4.66
C PRO A 139 17.09 -22.38 4.56
N ILE A 140 15.94 -22.50 5.25
CA ILE A 140 14.89 -21.48 5.26
C ILE A 140 15.40 -20.23 5.99
N GLU A 141 16.01 -20.40 7.16
CA GLU A 141 16.56 -19.27 7.93
C GLU A 141 17.77 -18.64 7.22
N LEU A 142 18.64 -19.44 6.59
CA LEU A 142 19.70 -18.92 5.73
C LEU A 142 19.15 -18.13 4.54
N ALA A 143 18.08 -18.59 3.90
CA ALA A 143 17.45 -17.86 2.80
C ALA A 143 16.84 -16.53 3.28
N ARG A 144 16.20 -16.50 4.45
CA ARG A 144 15.70 -15.26 5.07
C ARG A 144 16.83 -14.29 5.39
N LEU A 145 17.92 -14.80 5.99
CA LEU A 145 19.09 -14.00 6.33
C LEU A 145 19.75 -13.42 5.07
N ASN A 146 19.91 -14.24 4.02
CA ASN A 146 20.43 -13.79 2.74
C ASN A 146 19.53 -12.71 2.11
N ASN A 147 18.21 -12.88 2.16
CA ASN A 147 17.28 -11.85 1.70
C ASN A 147 17.40 -10.57 2.52
N PHE A 148 17.56 -10.66 3.84
CA PHE A 148 17.78 -9.49 4.70
C PHE A 148 19.07 -8.74 4.34
N TYR A 149 20.20 -9.43 4.20
CA TYR A 149 21.45 -8.80 3.75
C TYR A 149 21.35 -8.22 2.35
N ARG A 150 20.69 -8.93 1.42
CA ARG A 150 20.39 -8.38 0.09
C ARG A 150 19.59 -7.09 0.14
N LEU A 151 18.65 -6.96 1.08
CA LEU A 151 17.89 -5.73 1.30
C LEU A 151 18.75 -4.61 1.89
N LEU A 152 19.67 -4.91 2.80
CA LEU A 152 20.63 -3.93 3.33
C LEU A 152 21.59 -3.41 2.25
N ASP A 153 21.95 -4.27 1.30
CA ASP A 153 22.81 -3.93 0.17
C ASP A 153 22.06 -3.24 -1.00
N LEU A 154 20.73 -3.09 -0.92
CA LEU A 154 19.98 -2.38 -1.94
C LEU A 154 20.35 -0.90 -1.96
N LYS A 155 21.15 -0.52 -2.94
CA LYS A 155 21.42 0.89 -3.24
C LYS A 155 20.20 1.51 -3.93
N SER A 156 19.75 2.67 -3.41
CA SER A 156 18.75 3.47 -4.11
C SER A 156 19.26 3.82 -5.51
N LYS A 157 18.50 3.47 -6.55
CA LYS A 157 18.85 3.82 -7.93
C LYS A 157 18.66 5.31 -8.20
N MET A 158 17.68 5.93 -7.53
CA MET A 158 17.41 7.37 -7.62
C MET A 158 18.21 8.08 -6.54
N LYS A 159 19.08 9.00 -6.93
CA LYS A 159 19.81 9.86 -6.01
C LYS A 159 18.87 10.98 -5.54
N ASP A 160 18.92 11.28 -4.25
CA ASP A 160 18.20 12.42 -3.69
C ASP A 160 18.96 13.72 -3.99
N GLY A 161 18.22 14.82 -4.09
CA GLY A 161 18.79 16.15 -4.29
C GLY A 161 19.20 16.80 -2.97
N CYS A 162 19.96 17.88 -3.05
CA CYS A 162 20.44 18.62 -1.87
C CYS A 162 19.59 19.87 -1.57
N MET A 163 18.91 20.42 -2.58
CA MET A 163 18.15 21.67 -2.50
C MET A 163 16.80 21.44 -1.82
N SER A 164 16.43 22.34 -0.92
CA SER A 164 15.08 22.33 -0.34
C SER A 164 14.12 23.12 -1.22
N TYR A 165 12.89 22.63 -1.38
CA TYR A 165 11.86 23.38 -2.10
C TYR A 165 11.22 24.40 -1.16
N SER A 166 11.48 25.68 -1.39
CA SER A 166 10.81 26.79 -0.71
C SER A 166 10.00 27.57 -1.74
N PRO A 167 8.66 27.61 -1.63
CA PRO A 167 7.85 28.42 -2.53
C PRO A 167 8.26 29.89 -2.42
N ALA A 168 8.36 30.59 -3.56
CA ALA A 168 8.54 32.03 -3.54
C ALA A 168 7.42 32.69 -2.71
N ALA A 169 7.76 33.72 -1.92
CA ALA A 169 6.79 34.41 -1.06
C ALA A 169 5.57 34.90 -1.87
N GLY A 170 4.38 34.42 -1.52
CA GLY A 170 3.12 34.73 -2.24
C GLY A 170 2.79 33.80 -3.42
N SER A 171 3.64 32.83 -3.75
CA SER A 171 3.35 31.84 -4.80
C SER A 171 2.31 30.82 -4.34
N LEU A 172 1.19 30.76 -5.08
CA LEU A 172 0.12 29.80 -4.88
C LEU A 172 0.33 28.48 -5.63
N GLY A 173 1.20 28.45 -6.64
CA GLY A 173 1.45 27.26 -7.48
C GLY A 173 2.88 27.21 -8.02
N LEU A 174 3.30 26.03 -8.48
CA LEU A 174 4.64 25.84 -9.06
C LEU A 174 4.61 25.85 -10.58
N SER A 175 5.67 26.34 -11.21
CA SER A 175 5.86 26.24 -12.65
C SER A 175 6.60 24.95 -12.99
N LEU A 176 6.21 24.32 -14.10
CA LEU A 176 6.86 23.12 -14.63
C LEU A 176 7.31 23.39 -16.05
N GLU A 177 8.52 23.00 -16.38
CA GLU A 177 8.99 23.05 -17.76
C GLU A 177 9.68 21.73 -18.11
N VAL A 178 9.28 21.15 -19.23
CA VAL A 178 9.86 19.92 -19.77
C VAL A 178 10.67 20.33 -20.99
N ARG A 179 11.99 20.42 -20.84
CA ARG A 179 12.92 20.83 -21.91
C ARG A 179 14.36 20.37 -21.62
N TYR A 180 15.27 20.53 -22.57
CA TYR A 180 16.72 20.35 -22.37
C TYR A 180 17.42 21.72 -22.16
N GLU A 181 18.53 21.76 -21.42
CA GLU A 181 19.31 22.99 -21.13
C GLU A 181 19.81 23.70 -22.41
N SER A 182 20.16 22.92 -23.43
CA SER A 182 20.33 23.38 -24.81
C SER A 182 19.04 23.15 -25.60
N ARG A 183 18.56 24.17 -26.31
CA ARG A 183 17.26 24.24 -27.01
C ARG A 183 17.03 23.21 -28.14
N VAL A 184 17.78 22.11 -28.19
CA VAL A 184 17.89 21.22 -29.36
C VAL A 184 17.40 19.79 -29.09
N LEU A 185 17.15 19.39 -27.83
CA LEU A 185 16.63 18.05 -27.51
C LEU A 185 15.43 18.12 -26.56
N ASN A 186 14.49 17.18 -26.72
CA ASN A 186 13.27 17.08 -25.92
C ASN A 186 13.41 15.93 -24.90
N VAL A 187 12.46 15.79 -23.96
CA VAL A 187 12.50 14.71 -22.97
C VAL A 187 12.04 13.39 -23.60
N SER A 188 12.86 12.35 -23.44
CA SER A 188 12.51 10.97 -23.80
C SER A 188 12.72 10.04 -22.60
N PHE A 189 11.89 9.00 -22.53
CA PHE A 189 11.88 8.10 -21.39
C PHE A 189 11.48 6.67 -21.77
N ASN A 190 12.20 5.71 -21.21
CA ASN A 190 11.84 4.30 -21.25
C ASN A 190 11.86 3.67 -19.83
N TYR A 191 10.92 2.77 -19.57
CA TYR A 191 10.84 2.10 -18.28
C TYR A 191 12.03 1.15 -18.07
N PRO A 192 12.66 1.14 -16.87
CA PRO A 192 13.76 0.24 -16.58
C PRO A 192 13.37 -1.23 -16.81
N GLY A 193 14.12 -1.93 -17.66
CA GLY A 193 13.88 -3.35 -17.98
C GLY A 193 12.81 -3.61 -19.04
N ALA A 194 12.31 -2.57 -19.72
CA ALA A 194 11.48 -2.76 -20.90
C ALA A 194 12.26 -3.49 -22.00
N LYS A 195 11.70 -4.59 -22.51
CA LYS A 195 12.26 -5.35 -23.64
C LYS A 195 12.01 -4.68 -25.00
N SER A 196 11.13 -3.67 -25.03
CA SER A 196 10.78 -2.96 -26.24
C SER A 196 11.71 -1.76 -26.43
N GLU A 197 12.19 -1.58 -27.67
CA GLU A 197 12.91 -0.38 -28.10
C GLU A 197 11.99 0.85 -28.26
N ARG A 198 10.67 0.71 -28.09
CA ARG A 198 9.77 1.87 -28.12
C ARG A 198 9.83 2.63 -26.80
N ASP A 199 10.28 3.87 -26.89
CA ASP A 199 10.21 4.80 -25.78
C ASP A 199 8.75 5.02 -25.34
N ALA A 200 8.55 5.06 -24.03
CA ALA A 200 7.25 5.38 -23.44
C ALA A 200 6.90 6.86 -23.62
N LEU A 201 7.92 7.72 -23.70
CA LEU A 201 7.81 9.11 -24.13
C LEU A 201 8.92 9.42 -25.11
N LYS A 202 8.58 10.09 -26.20
CA LYS A 202 9.51 10.47 -27.26
C LYS A 202 9.40 11.96 -27.54
N ASP A 203 10.52 12.64 -27.38
CA ASP A 203 10.72 14.03 -27.75
C ASP A 203 9.61 14.98 -27.23
N VAL A 204 9.27 14.86 -25.95
CA VAL A 204 8.24 15.70 -25.31
C VAL A 204 8.83 17.02 -24.81
N SER A 205 8.17 18.13 -25.16
CA SER A 205 8.53 19.48 -24.68
C SER A 205 7.28 20.32 -24.47
N PHE A 206 7.15 20.94 -23.29
CA PHE A 206 6.06 21.86 -22.95
C PHE A 206 6.41 22.68 -21.70
N SER A 207 5.68 23.77 -21.48
CA SER A 207 5.79 24.61 -20.28
C SER A 207 4.41 24.82 -19.66
N ILE A 208 4.35 24.69 -18.33
CA ILE A 208 3.19 24.92 -17.49
C ILE A 208 3.54 26.08 -16.55
N LYS A 209 2.80 27.18 -16.68
CA LYS A 209 2.95 28.34 -15.81
C LYS A 209 2.38 28.05 -14.42
N ALA A 210 2.95 28.71 -13.43
CA ALA A 210 2.46 28.65 -12.06
C ALA A 210 0.97 28.95 -12.00
N GLY A 211 0.26 28.08 -11.29
CA GLY A 211 -1.15 28.17 -11.06
C GLY A 211 -2.03 27.61 -12.17
N GLN A 212 -1.55 27.26 -13.38
CA GLN A 212 -2.40 26.78 -14.48
C GLN A 212 -3.16 25.47 -14.19
N LEU A 213 -4.36 25.35 -14.77
CA LEU A 213 -5.09 24.08 -14.92
C LEU A 213 -4.77 23.48 -16.28
N VAL A 214 -4.07 22.36 -16.26
CA VAL A 214 -3.66 21.62 -17.45
C VAL A 214 -4.47 20.34 -17.55
N VAL A 215 -4.94 20.01 -18.75
CA VAL A 215 -5.62 18.74 -19.01
C VAL A 215 -4.84 17.97 -20.07
N ILE A 216 -4.40 16.77 -19.72
CA ILE A 216 -3.70 15.87 -20.64
C ILE A 216 -4.71 14.87 -21.18
N VAL A 217 -4.83 14.82 -22.51
CA VAL A 217 -5.78 13.97 -23.23
C VAL A 217 -5.06 13.09 -24.25
N GLY A 218 -5.69 11.98 -24.65
CA GLY A 218 -5.14 11.06 -25.64
C GLY A 218 -5.56 9.62 -25.38
N ALA A 219 -5.37 8.77 -26.38
CA ALA A 219 -5.73 7.35 -26.33
C ALA A 219 -5.03 6.57 -25.19
N ASN A 220 -5.54 5.39 -24.85
CA ASN A 220 -4.88 4.50 -23.89
C ASN A 220 -3.47 4.16 -24.40
N GLY A 221 -2.49 4.18 -23.51
CA GLY A 221 -1.09 3.93 -23.87
C GLY A 221 -0.38 5.09 -24.60
N SER A 222 -0.99 6.28 -24.71
CA SER A 222 -0.34 7.43 -25.36
C SER A 222 0.80 8.07 -24.55
N GLY A 223 0.99 7.72 -23.28
CA GLY A 223 2.05 8.24 -22.41
C GLY A 223 1.59 9.14 -21.26
N LYS A 224 0.28 9.41 -21.10
CA LYS A 224 -0.27 10.35 -20.10
C LYS A 224 0.20 10.09 -18.66
N SER A 225 -0.02 8.89 -18.13
CA SER A 225 0.42 8.54 -16.78
C SER A 225 1.95 8.46 -16.65
N THR A 226 2.67 8.23 -17.76
CA THR A 226 4.14 8.29 -17.76
C THR A 226 4.63 9.72 -17.57
N ILE A 227 4.00 10.72 -18.20
CA ILE A 227 4.29 12.14 -17.94
C ILE A 227 4.09 12.47 -16.46
N LEU A 228 2.95 12.10 -15.88
CA LEU A 228 2.68 12.36 -14.45
C LEU A 228 3.76 11.78 -13.55
N LYS A 229 4.20 10.54 -13.82
CA LYS A 229 5.26 9.88 -13.06
C LYS A 229 6.61 10.59 -13.11
N LEU A 230 6.94 11.24 -14.23
CA LEU A 230 8.14 12.06 -14.34
C LEU A 230 7.98 13.39 -13.60
N LEU A 231 6.83 14.05 -13.72
CA LEU A 231 6.56 15.33 -13.06
C LEU A 231 6.55 15.22 -11.52
N THR A 232 6.25 14.04 -10.96
CA THR A 232 6.33 13.78 -9.51
C THR A 232 7.59 13.02 -9.09
N ARG A 233 8.56 12.85 -9.99
CA ARG A 233 9.81 12.14 -9.74
C ARG A 233 9.60 10.75 -9.12
N TYR A 234 8.70 9.95 -9.71
CA TYR A 234 8.69 8.49 -9.50
C TYR A 234 9.78 7.80 -10.32
N TYR A 235 10.12 8.39 -11.47
CA TYR A 235 11.22 8.00 -12.32
C TYR A 235 12.00 9.26 -12.72
N ASP A 236 13.31 9.11 -12.92
CA ASP A 236 14.12 10.12 -13.59
C ASP A 236 14.01 9.94 -15.11
N THR A 237 14.19 11.02 -15.85
CA THR A 237 14.21 11.03 -17.32
C THR A 237 15.41 10.22 -17.86
N THR A 238 15.24 9.59 -19.02
CA THR A 238 16.35 8.91 -19.72
C THR A 238 17.21 9.93 -20.49
N SER A 239 16.56 10.92 -21.10
CA SER A 239 17.19 12.09 -21.72
C SER A 239 16.35 13.34 -21.46
N GLY A 240 17.01 14.51 -21.44
CA GLY A 240 16.37 15.77 -21.09
C GLY A 240 16.09 15.93 -19.60
N THR A 241 15.56 17.10 -19.24
CA THR A 241 15.31 17.45 -17.85
C THR A 241 13.89 17.98 -17.65
N VAL A 242 13.40 17.82 -16.43
CA VAL A 242 12.18 18.49 -15.97
C VAL A 242 12.65 19.57 -15.02
N LEU A 243 12.22 20.80 -15.26
CA LEU A 243 12.51 21.95 -14.43
C LEU A 243 11.29 22.27 -13.58
N ILE A 244 11.50 22.50 -12.28
CA ILE A 244 10.52 23.06 -11.35
C ILE A 244 11.03 24.43 -10.94
N ASP A 245 10.25 25.47 -11.23
CA ASP A 245 10.61 26.87 -10.95
C ASP A 245 11.99 27.26 -11.49
N GLY A 246 12.32 26.73 -12.67
CA GLY A 246 13.57 26.99 -13.38
C GLY A 246 14.75 26.09 -13.01
N ASN A 247 14.67 25.31 -11.92
CA ASN A 247 15.73 24.40 -11.49
C ASN A 247 15.43 22.94 -11.85
N PRO A 248 16.45 22.12 -12.19
CA PRO A 248 16.27 20.68 -12.41
C PRO A 248 15.55 19.99 -11.25
N ILE A 249 14.58 19.13 -11.58
CA ILE A 249 13.80 18.38 -10.60
C ILE A 249 14.70 17.48 -9.74
N GLN A 250 15.85 17.05 -10.27
CA GLN A 250 16.83 16.18 -9.61
C GLN A 250 17.54 16.88 -8.44
N ASP A 251 17.67 18.20 -8.49
CA ASP A 251 18.42 18.97 -7.50
C ASP A 251 17.65 19.12 -6.18
N TYR A 252 16.32 19.07 -6.24
CA TYR A 252 15.46 19.14 -5.05
C TYR A 252 15.48 17.84 -4.25
N ARG A 253 15.24 17.95 -2.94
CA ARG A 253 14.93 16.78 -2.10
C ARG A 253 13.59 16.18 -2.51
N ILE A 254 13.55 14.86 -2.68
CA ILE A 254 12.35 14.12 -3.09
C ILE A 254 11.23 14.31 -2.07
N ALA A 255 11.57 14.29 -0.77
CA ALA A 255 10.62 14.51 0.32
C ALA A 255 9.97 15.90 0.23
N ASP A 256 10.75 16.94 -0.07
CA ASP A 256 10.27 18.33 -0.15
C ASP A 256 9.33 18.50 -1.35
N LEU A 257 9.69 17.97 -2.54
CA LEU A 257 8.82 18.01 -3.72
C LEU A 257 7.48 17.30 -3.50
N ARG A 258 7.51 16.13 -2.87
CA ARG A 258 6.29 15.37 -2.55
C ARG A 258 5.51 16.02 -1.42
N SER A 259 6.17 16.77 -0.54
CA SER A 259 5.49 17.50 0.53
C SER A 259 4.57 18.61 -0.01
N VAL A 260 4.93 19.24 -1.13
CA VAL A 260 4.10 20.29 -1.77
C VAL A 260 3.17 19.78 -2.86
N THR A 261 3.15 18.45 -3.08
CA THR A 261 2.32 17.80 -4.08
C THR A 261 1.14 17.07 -3.43
N ALA A 262 -0.04 17.20 -4.03
CA ALA A 262 -1.20 16.35 -3.76
C ALA A 262 -1.47 15.49 -5.00
N SER A 263 -1.70 14.19 -4.80
CA SER A 263 -1.98 13.25 -5.89
C SER A 263 -3.28 12.52 -5.61
N LEU A 264 -4.13 12.41 -6.63
CA LEU A 264 -5.23 11.47 -6.70
C LEU A 264 -4.91 10.49 -7.83
N THR A 265 -4.56 9.26 -7.47
CA THR A 265 -4.15 8.21 -8.41
C THR A 265 -5.34 7.42 -8.94
N GLN A 266 -5.16 6.84 -10.13
CA GLN A 266 -6.12 5.92 -10.75
C GLN A 266 -6.37 4.67 -9.88
N GLU A 267 -5.32 4.16 -9.25
CA GLU A 267 -5.45 3.12 -8.23
C GLU A 267 -6.05 3.76 -6.97
N HIS A 268 -7.30 3.41 -6.65
CA HIS A 268 -7.98 3.86 -5.44
C HIS A 268 -7.75 2.82 -4.35
N THR A 269 -6.67 2.94 -3.55
CA THR A 269 -6.37 1.97 -2.48
C THR A 269 -6.85 2.47 -1.11
N LEU A 270 -7.61 1.62 -0.41
CA LEU A 270 -7.98 1.89 0.98
C LEU A 270 -6.94 1.27 1.87
N PHE A 271 -6.53 2.00 2.88
CA PHE A 271 -5.62 1.48 3.89
C PHE A 271 -6.41 0.63 4.90
N PRO A 272 -5.77 -0.39 5.49
CA PRO A 272 -6.36 -1.25 6.51
C PRO A 272 -6.49 -0.52 7.86
N LEU A 273 -7.10 0.66 7.84
CA LEU A 273 -7.21 1.65 8.90
C LEU A 273 -8.67 2.16 8.98
N SER A 274 -9.01 2.91 10.02
CA SER A 274 -10.34 3.55 10.12
C SER A 274 -10.60 4.50 8.95
N MET A 275 -11.87 4.82 8.66
CA MET A 275 -12.22 5.83 7.67
C MET A 275 -11.63 7.20 8.04
N SER A 276 -11.65 7.58 9.32
CA SER A 276 -11.04 8.82 9.82
C SER A 276 -9.55 8.88 9.52
N GLU A 277 -8.80 7.81 9.82
CA GLU A 277 -7.35 7.77 9.61
C GLU A 277 -7.01 7.67 8.12
N ASN A 278 -7.81 6.94 7.32
CA ASN A 278 -7.68 6.91 5.87
C ASN A 278 -7.78 8.30 5.23
N ILE A 279 -8.68 9.15 5.71
CA ILE A 279 -8.81 10.53 5.23
C ILE A 279 -7.70 11.39 5.83
N GLY A 280 -7.53 11.31 7.15
CA GLY A 280 -6.62 12.14 7.94
C GLY A 280 -5.15 12.01 7.52
N ILE A 281 -4.72 10.81 7.13
CA ILE A 281 -3.32 10.57 6.69
C ILE A 281 -2.94 11.37 5.44
N GLY A 282 -3.92 11.91 4.71
CA GLY A 282 -3.68 12.90 3.66
C GLY A 282 -2.95 14.14 4.18
N SER A 283 -3.06 14.47 5.47
CA SER A 283 -2.22 15.48 6.11
C SER A 283 -1.76 14.95 7.47
N PRO A 284 -0.58 14.28 7.54
CA PRO A 284 -0.12 13.63 8.77
C PRO A 284 -0.05 14.53 10.00
N SER A 285 0.21 15.84 9.81
CA SER A 285 0.22 16.84 10.89
C SER A 285 -1.17 17.15 11.45
N SER A 286 -2.24 16.80 10.74
CA SER A 286 -3.63 17.02 11.12
C SER A 286 -4.45 15.73 11.10
N VAL A 287 -3.81 14.56 11.21
CA VAL A 287 -4.45 13.24 11.07
C VAL A 287 -5.58 12.97 12.08
N THR A 288 -5.56 13.64 13.24
CA THR A 288 -6.59 13.52 14.29
C THR A 288 -7.60 14.67 14.27
N ASN A 289 -7.49 15.63 13.35
CA ASN A 289 -8.38 16.78 13.30
C ASN A 289 -9.71 16.41 12.60
N LEU A 290 -10.73 16.11 13.40
CA LEU A 290 -12.04 15.67 12.93
C LEU A 290 -12.75 16.72 12.05
N ASP A 291 -12.58 18.01 12.31
CA ASP A 291 -13.21 19.07 11.50
C ASP A 291 -12.66 19.08 10.07
N LYS A 292 -11.33 18.98 9.93
CA LYS A 292 -10.68 18.89 8.62
C LYS A 292 -11.04 17.58 7.91
N ILE A 293 -11.11 16.47 8.65
CA ILE A 293 -11.54 15.17 8.12
C ILE A 293 -12.98 15.25 7.58
N ALA A 294 -13.89 15.84 8.36
CA ALA A 294 -15.28 16.02 7.95
C ALA A 294 -15.42 16.96 6.75
N GLN A 295 -14.63 18.04 6.72
CA GLN A 295 -14.58 18.95 5.57
C GLN A 295 -14.08 18.24 4.32
N ALA A 296 -12.99 17.47 4.42
CA ALA A 296 -12.43 16.72 3.31
C ALA A 296 -13.40 15.64 2.79
N ALA A 297 -14.08 14.93 3.69
CA ALA A 297 -15.13 13.98 3.36
C ALA A 297 -16.30 14.64 2.63
N LYS A 298 -16.71 15.84 3.05
CA LYS A 298 -17.77 16.62 2.40
C LYS A 298 -17.37 17.04 0.99
N LEU A 299 -16.16 17.57 0.80
CA LEU A 299 -15.66 18.01 -0.51
C LEU A 299 -15.57 16.85 -1.52
N ALA A 300 -15.27 15.64 -1.06
CA ALA A 300 -15.26 14.45 -1.90
C ALA A 300 -16.64 13.81 -2.12
N GLY A 301 -17.68 14.28 -1.42
CA GLY A 301 -18.98 13.62 -1.38
C GLY A 301 -18.96 12.25 -0.69
N ALA A 302 -18.01 11.99 0.21
CA ALA A 302 -17.92 10.76 0.99
C ALA A 302 -18.77 10.80 2.28
N GLN A 303 -19.36 11.95 2.62
CA GLN A 303 -20.12 12.12 3.86
C GLN A 303 -21.29 11.13 3.98
N ASP A 304 -22.02 10.87 2.89
CA ASP A 304 -23.15 9.94 2.90
C ASP A 304 -22.68 8.48 2.95
N VAL A 305 -21.53 8.18 2.33
CA VAL A 305 -20.87 6.88 2.44
C VAL A 305 -20.58 6.57 3.90
N ILE A 306 -19.95 7.50 4.62
CA ILE A 306 -19.59 7.32 6.03
C ILE A 306 -20.83 7.11 6.91
N LYS A 307 -21.91 7.86 6.67
CA LYS A 307 -23.18 7.72 7.41
C LYS A 307 -23.87 6.36 7.24
N ASN A 308 -23.59 5.64 6.15
CA ASN A 308 -24.18 4.34 5.89
C ASN A 308 -23.58 3.22 6.75
N PHE A 309 -22.46 3.47 7.44
CA PHE A 309 -21.82 2.51 8.34
C PHE A 309 -22.13 2.84 9.80
N THR A 310 -22.44 1.81 10.60
CA THR A 310 -22.80 1.94 12.02
C THR A 310 -21.74 2.68 12.83
N ASP A 311 -20.47 2.37 12.58
CA ASP A 311 -19.33 2.97 13.30
C ASP A 311 -18.83 4.26 12.62
N GLY A 312 -19.49 4.71 11.56
CA GLY A 312 -19.18 5.95 10.86
C GLY A 312 -17.69 6.08 10.54
N TYR A 313 -17.07 7.12 11.09
CA TYR A 313 -15.64 7.43 10.91
C TYR A 313 -14.69 6.38 11.51
N ASP A 314 -15.13 5.62 12.50
CA ASP A 314 -14.32 4.60 13.19
C ASP A 314 -14.35 3.25 12.48
N THR A 315 -15.20 3.11 11.46
CA THR A 315 -15.26 1.92 10.60
C THR A 315 -13.89 1.60 10.00
N VAL A 316 -13.32 0.44 10.32
CA VAL A 316 -12.03 -0.02 9.79
C VAL A 316 -12.20 -0.59 8.38
N LEU A 317 -11.56 0.05 7.40
CA LEU A 317 -11.53 -0.41 6.02
C LEU A 317 -10.50 -1.53 5.89
N GLU A 318 -10.74 -2.51 5.01
CA GLU A 318 -9.82 -3.64 4.72
C GLU A 318 -9.13 -4.24 5.98
N PRO A 319 -9.85 -4.63 7.06
CA PRO A 319 -9.23 -5.04 8.32
C PRO A 319 -8.27 -6.22 8.13
N VAL A 320 -7.19 -6.23 8.91
CA VAL A 320 -6.19 -7.29 8.81
C VAL A 320 -6.79 -8.62 9.27
N LYS A 321 -6.59 -9.62 8.41
CA LYS A 321 -6.99 -11.00 8.62
C LYS A 321 -6.06 -11.68 9.62
N THR A 322 -6.55 -11.94 10.82
CA THR A 322 -5.78 -12.59 11.91
C THR A 322 -6.47 -13.83 12.46
N ALA A 323 -7.64 -14.19 11.92
CA ALA A 323 -8.35 -15.37 12.38
C ALA A 323 -7.69 -16.64 11.84
N HIS A 324 -7.63 -17.67 12.69
CA HIS A 324 -7.13 -18.98 12.34
C HIS A 324 -8.19 -20.04 12.65
N LEU A 325 -8.54 -20.83 11.64
CA LEU A 325 -9.39 -22.02 11.76
C LEU A 325 -8.50 -23.27 11.80
N SER A 326 -8.57 -23.99 12.92
CA SER A 326 -7.88 -25.26 13.12
C SER A 326 -8.18 -26.29 12.02
N TYR A 327 -7.22 -27.17 11.72
CA TYR A 327 -7.40 -28.23 10.71
C TYR A 327 -8.61 -29.13 11.03
N THR A 328 -8.78 -29.51 12.29
CA THR A 328 -9.91 -30.29 12.80
C THR A 328 -11.26 -29.57 12.71
N GLY A 329 -11.26 -28.24 12.57
CA GLY A 329 -12.47 -27.43 12.42
C GLY A 329 -12.93 -27.20 10.98
N ARG A 330 -12.16 -27.59 9.97
CA ARG A 330 -12.50 -27.32 8.55
C ARG A 330 -13.76 -28.04 8.05
N GLY A 331 -14.23 -29.05 8.77
CA GLY A 331 -15.49 -29.75 8.49
C GLY A 331 -16.67 -29.32 9.36
N ASN A 332 -16.50 -28.36 10.28
CA ASN A 332 -17.55 -27.90 11.18
C ASN A 332 -18.16 -26.59 10.63
N GLU A 333 -19.45 -26.63 10.25
CA GLU A 333 -20.13 -25.47 9.64
C GLU A 333 -20.28 -24.29 10.61
N ASP A 334 -20.51 -24.53 11.90
CA ASP A 334 -20.70 -23.47 12.89
C ASP A 334 -19.39 -22.72 13.16
N LEU A 335 -18.27 -23.45 13.27
CA LEU A 335 -16.95 -22.85 13.38
C LEU A 335 -16.53 -22.13 12.11
N LYS A 336 -16.92 -22.64 10.94
CA LYS A 336 -16.69 -21.94 9.67
C LYS A 336 -17.46 -20.62 9.64
N LYS A 337 -18.72 -20.57 10.10
CA LYS A 337 -19.51 -19.34 10.20
C LYS A 337 -18.88 -18.33 11.16
N GLU A 338 -18.39 -18.77 12.32
CA GLU A 338 -17.68 -17.89 13.26
C GLU A 338 -16.38 -17.35 12.67
N TYR A 339 -15.61 -18.19 11.99
CA TYR A 339 -14.41 -17.74 11.25
C TYR A 339 -14.76 -16.70 10.18
N GLU A 340 -15.77 -16.96 9.35
CA GLU A 340 -16.23 -16.03 8.30
C GLU A 340 -16.74 -14.71 8.88
N LYS A 341 -17.36 -14.74 10.07
CA LYS A 341 -17.79 -13.54 10.79
C LYS A 341 -16.60 -12.73 11.31
N MET A 342 -15.57 -13.38 11.85
CA MET A 342 -14.34 -12.73 12.33
C MET A 342 -13.51 -12.13 11.18
N GLU A 343 -13.57 -12.76 10.01
CA GLU A 343 -12.84 -12.36 8.79
C GLU A 343 -13.68 -11.51 7.83
N LYS A 344 -14.87 -11.08 8.27
CA LYS A 344 -15.81 -10.33 7.44
C LYS A 344 -15.19 -8.99 7.06
N THR A 345 -14.85 -8.84 5.79
CA THR A 345 -14.43 -7.58 5.21
C THR A 345 -15.64 -6.72 4.90
N ILE A 346 -15.50 -5.42 5.13
CA ILE A 346 -16.50 -4.44 4.74
C ILE A 346 -16.47 -4.29 3.22
N ASN A 347 -17.63 -4.45 2.59
CA ASN A 347 -17.81 -4.25 1.15
C ASN A 347 -18.08 -2.77 0.89
N VAL A 348 -17.16 -2.12 0.20
CA VAL A 348 -17.29 -0.74 -0.28
C VAL A 348 -17.34 -0.81 -1.80
N SER A 349 -18.33 -0.17 -2.43
CA SER A 349 -18.44 -0.10 -3.88
C SER A 349 -17.28 0.71 -4.49
N GLY A 350 -17.03 0.54 -5.79
CA GLY A 350 -15.96 1.27 -6.49
C GLY A 350 -16.10 2.79 -6.36
N GLY A 351 -17.30 3.33 -6.52
CA GLY A 351 -17.58 4.76 -6.39
C GLY A 351 -17.40 5.27 -4.95
N GLU A 352 -17.81 4.50 -3.95
CA GLU A 352 -17.59 4.84 -2.54
C GLU A 352 -16.10 4.84 -2.18
N LYS A 353 -15.36 3.82 -2.65
CA LYS A 353 -13.90 3.71 -2.48
C LYS A 353 -13.20 4.95 -3.03
N GLN A 354 -13.60 5.37 -4.22
CA GLN A 354 -13.06 6.52 -4.90
C GLN A 354 -13.35 7.84 -4.18
N ARG A 355 -14.56 8.02 -3.62
CA ARG A 355 -14.89 9.19 -2.78
C ARG A 355 -14.07 9.22 -1.49
N LEU A 356 -13.83 8.07 -0.85
CA LEU A 356 -12.96 7.97 0.33
C LEU A 356 -11.50 8.31 0.00
N VAL A 357 -10.97 7.82 -1.12
CA VAL A 357 -9.60 8.16 -1.57
C VAL A 357 -9.51 9.64 -1.96
N ALA A 358 -10.49 10.17 -2.68
CA ALA A 358 -10.57 11.59 -3.01
C ALA A 358 -10.60 12.47 -1.75
N SER A 359 -11.28 12.03 -0.68
CA SER A 359 -11.28 12.72 0.62
C SER A 359 -9.86 12.86 1.18
N ARG A 360 -9.00 11.84 1.01
CA ARG A 360 -7.58 11.92 1.41
C ARG A 360 -6.83 12.98 0.61
N THR A 361 -7.08 13.08 -0.70
CA THR A 361 -6.50 14.15 -1.53
C THR A 361 -7.02 15.53 -1.12
N PHE A 362 -8.31 15.68 -0.82
CA PHE A 362 -8.84 16.94 -0.28
C PHE A 362 -8.21 17.28 1.07
N MET A 363 -8.04 16.32 1.97
CA MET A 363 -7.34 16.50 3.25
C MET A 363 -5.92 17.04 3.03
N ARG A 364 -5.21 16.51 2.03
CA ARG A 364 -3.90 17.05 1.60
C ARG A 364 -4.02 18.50 1.14
N MET A 365 -4.97 18.78 0.24
CA MET A 365 -5.23 20.11 -0.34
C MET A 365 -5.78 21.16 0.64
N LEU A 366 -6.26 20.76 1.82
CA LEU A 366 -6.56 21.71 2.90
C LEU A 366 -5.30 22.33 3.50
N SER A 367 -4.12 21.75 3.26
CA SER A 367 -2.83 22.30 3.69
C SER A 367 -2.39 23.44 2.75
N GLU A 368 -1.88 24.53 3.31
CA GLU A 368 -1.46 25.73 2.55
C GLU A 368 -0.15 25.52 1.77
N ASP A 369 0.63 24.52 2.18
CA ASP A 369 1.90 24.15 1.58
C ASP A 369 1.76 23.52 0.19
N ILE A 370 0.57 23.02 -0.17
CA ILE A 370 0.34 22.37 -1.46
C ILE A 370 0.37 23.40 -2.58
N LYS A 371 1.27 23.20 -3.55
CA LYS A 371 1.47 24.03 -4.74
C LYS A 371 1.12 23.31 -6.05
N PHE A 372 1.09 21.98 -6.01
CA PHE A 372 0.87 21.14 -7.17
C PHE A 372 -0.12 20.03 -6.88
N VAL A 373 -1.09 19.86 -7.78
CA VAL A 373 -2.13 18.84 -7.66
C VAL A 373 -2.17 18.03 -8.94
N ILE A 374 -2.08 16.71 -8.79
CA ILE A 374 -2.24 15.76 -9.88
C ILE A 374 -3.48 14.95 -9.66
N VAL A 375 -4.24 14.81 -10.74
CA VAL A 375 -5.48 14.07 -10.74
C VAL A 375 -5.46 13.12 -11.93
N ASP A 376 -5.22 11.83 -11.66
CA ASP A 376 -5.08 10.77 -12.68
C ASP A 376 -6.30 9.86 -12.67
N GLU A 377 -7.12 9.95 -13.72
CA GLU A 377 -8.36 9.19 -13.92
C GLU A 377 -9.26 9.10 -12.67
N PRO A 378 -9.60 10.26 -12.08
CA PRO A 378 -10.31 10.35 -10.80
C PRO A 378 -11.79 9.99 -10.86
N SER A 379 -12.32 9.50 -11.99
CA SER A 379 -13.77 9.25 -12.23
C SER A 379 -14.12 7.82 -12.65
N SER A 380 -13.15 6.91 -12.69
CA SER A 380 -13.31 5.58 -13.32
C SER A 380 -14.48 4.73 -12.80
N ALA A 381 -14.83 4.85 -11.51
CA ALA A 381 -15.93 4.13 -10.87
C ALA A 381 -17.11 5.02 -10.43
N LEU A 382 -17.19 6.27 -10.92
CA LEU A 382 -18.29 7.18 -10.63
C LEU A 382 -19.29 7.26 -11.78
N ASP A 383 -20.56 7.49 -11.40
CA ASP A 383 -21.62 7.89 -12.30
C ASP A 383 -21.36 9.32 -12.85
N PRO A 384 -21.99 9.72 -13.98
CA PRO A 384 -21.76 11.03 -14.58
C PRO A 384 -22.04 12.22 -13.63
N GLY A 385 -23.03 12.10 -12.74
CA GLY A 385 -23.35 13.13 -11.76
C GLY A 385 -22.27 13.25 -10.68
N GLY A 386 -21.85 12.11 -10.12
CA GLY A 386 -20.74 12.05 -9.17
C GLY A 386 -19.41 12.56 -9.75
N GLU A 387 -19.12 12.22 -11.00
CA GLU A 387 -17.95 12.70 -11.74
C GLU A 387 -17.95 14.23 -11.90
N TYR A 388 -19.07 14.80 -12.34
CA TYR A 388 -19.21 16.25 -12.49
C TYR A 388 -18.96 16.99 -11.17
N GLU A 389 -19.56 16.53 -10.07
CA GLU A 389 -19.42 17.18 -8.77
C GLU A 389 -17.99 17.07 -8.25
N LEU A 390 -17.35 15.90 -8.35
CA LEU A 390 -15.96 15.73 -7.93
C LEU A 390 -15.02 16.67 -8.71
N PHE A 391 -15.21 16.81 -10.03
CA PHE A 391 -14.36 17.68 -10.85
C PHE A 391 -14.56 19.14 -10.53
N LYS A 392 -15.81 19.54 -10.28
CA LYS A 392 -16.14 20.89 -9.82
C LYS A 392 -15.43 21.19 -8.49
N GLN A 393 -15.55 20.31 -7.50
CA GLN A 393 -14.92 20.49 -6.18
C GLN A 393 -13.39 20.55 -6.26
N LEU A 394 -12.75 19.68 -7.07
CA LEU A 394 -11.31 19.72 -7.28
C LEU A 394 -10.85 21.03 -7.93
N ARG A 395 -11.59 21.51 -8.95
CA ARG A 395 -11.31 22.79 -9.61
C ARG A 395 -11.45 23.97 -8.66
N GLU A 396 -12.51 24.01 -7.85
CA GLU A 396 -12.73 25.07 -6.86
C GLU A 396 -11.65 25.04 -5.76
N ALA A 397 -11.21 23.85 -5.37
CA ALA A 397 -10.13 23.66 -4.40
C ALA A 397 -8.72 23.99 -4.95
N ARG A 398 -8.57 24.26 -6.26
CA ARG A 398 -7.32 24.69 -6.90
C ARG A 398 -6.76 25.94 -6.22
N LYS A 399 -7.57 26.98 -5.96
CA LYS A 399 -7.17 28.24 -5.30
C LYS A 399 -5.80 28.80 -5.75
N GLY A 400 -5.53 28.78 -7.05
CA GLY A 400 -4.26 29.28 -7.64
C GLY A 400 -3.10 28.29 -7.65
N ARG A 401 -3.29 27.05 -7.21
CA ARG A 401 -2.33 25.94 -7.33
C ARG A 401 -2.24 25.45 -8.77
N THR A 402 -1.07 24.97 -9.15
CA THR A 402 -0.89 24.29 -10.44
C THR A 402 -1.56 22.94 -10.38
N MET A 403 -2.39 22.62 -11.37
CA MET A 403 -3.22 21.43 -11.35
C MET A 403 -3.18 20.73 -12.70
N ILE A 404 -2.86 19.44 -12.71
CA ILE A 404 -2.86 18.60 -13.92
C ILE A 404 -3.91 17.52 -13.77
N PHE A 405 -4.81 17.43 -14.75
CA PHE A 405 -5.74 16.33 -14.88
C PHE A 405 -5.36 15.43 -16.05
N VAL A 406 -5.41 14.13 -15.81
CA VAL A 406 -5.47 13.10 -16.85
C VAL A 406 -6.84 12.44 -16.74
N THR A 407 -7.62 12.43 -17.82
CA THR A 407 -8.90 11.72 -17.84
C THR A 407 -9.25 11.25 -19.23
N HIS A 408 -9.95 10.11 -19.29
CA HIS A 408 -10.56 9.60 -20.51
C HIS A 408 -11.92 10.23 -20.81
N ARG A 409 -12.55 10.91 -19.86
CA ARG A 409 -13.84 11.59 -20.02
C ARG A 409 -13.64 13.10 -19.91
N PHE A 410 -12.95 13.66 -20.90
CA PHE A 410 -12.37 14.99 -20.78
C PHE A 410 -13.27 16.11 -21.32
N ALA A 411 -14.36 15.79 -22.03
CA ALA A 411 -15.14 16.77 -22.79
C ALA A 411 -15.64 17.98 -21.97
N HIS A 412 -16.09 17.77 -20.74
CA HIS A 412 -16.51 18.87 -19.87
C HIS A 412 -15.32 19.60 -19.24
N LEU A 413 -14.28 18.85 -18.87
CA LEU A 413 -13.13 19.38 -18.13
C LEU A 413 -12.25 20.30 -18.99
N THR A 414 -12.04 19.94 -20.27
CA THR A 414 -11.19 20.69 -21.19
C THR A 414 -11.67 22.11 -21.44
N LYS A 415 -12.98 22.37 -21.34
CA LYS A 415 -13.58 23.70 -21.49
C LYS A 415 -13.06 24.73 -20.50
N PHE A 416 -12.53 24.27 -19.37
CA PHE A 416 -11.98 25.15 -18.34
C PHE A 416 -10.46 25.08 -18.21
N ALA A 417 -9.80 24.30 -19.07
CA ALA A 417 -8.36 24.15 -19.04
C ALA A 417 -7.69 25.43 -19.55
N ASP A 418 -6.67 25.90 -18.82
CA ASP A 418 -5.78 26.96 -19.28
C ASP A 418 -4.83 26.45 -20.38
N LEU A 419 -4.56 25.14 -20.37
CA LEU A 419 -3.74 24.45 -21.36
C LEU A 419 -4.20 23.00 -21.51
N ILE A 420 -4.35 22.54 -22.74
CA ILE A 420 -4.59 21.14 -23.08
C ILE A 420 -3.33 20.59 -23.73
N LEU A 421 -2.90 19.39 -23.31
CA LEU A 421 -1.83 18.64 -23.95
C LEU A 421 -2.44 17.38 -24.59
N CYS A 422 -2.52 17.35 -25.93
CA CYS A 422 -2.97 16.18 -26.66
C CYS A 422 -1.79 15.25 -26.95
N MET A 423 -1.87 14.02 -26.47
CA MET A 423 -0.82 13.02 -26.60
C MET A 423 -1.18 11.88 -27.55
N LYS A 424 -0.22 11.49 -28.39
CA LYS A 424 -0.31 10.32 -29.27
C LYS A 424 1.05 9.66 -29.42
N GLY A 425 1.11 8.35 -29.24
CA GLY A 425 2.33 7.57 -29.46
C GLY A 425 3.56 8.00 -28.64
N GLY A 426 3.37 8.50 -27.41
CA GLY A 426 4.47 8.94 -26.55
C GLY A 426 4.91 10.39 -26.76
N SER A 427 4.29 11.13 -27.67
CA SER A 427 4.62 12.54 -27.94
C SER A 427 3.42 13.46 -27.71
N VAL A 428 3.68 14.74 -27.43
CA VAL A 428 2.65 15.79 -27.44
C VAL A 428 2.52 16.28 -28.87
N ILE A 429 1.34 16.07 -29.48
CA ILE A 429 1.08 16.39 -30.89
C ILE A 429 0.40 17.75 -31.06
N GLU A 430 -0.41 18.15 -30.09
CA GLU A 430 -1.13 19.42 -30.09
C GLU A 430 -1.17 19.99 -28.67
N MET A 431 -1.09 21.31 -28.57
CA MET A 431 -1.25 22.03 -27.32
C MET A 431 -1.93 23.37 -27.54
N GLY A 432 -2.81 23.75 -26.63
CA GLY A 432 -3.57 25.00 -26.73
C GLY A 432 -4.79 25.00 -25.82
N THR A 433 -5.64 26.01 -25.98
CA THR A 433 -6.94 26.07 -25.31
C THR A 433 -7.98 25.19 -26.01
N HIS A 434 -9.11 24.93 -25.34
CA HIS A 434 -10.22 24.17 -25.91
C HIS A 434 -10.68 24.73 -27.27
N GLN A 435 -10.84 26.05 -27.38
CA GLN A 435 -11.34 26.68 -28.59
C GLN A 435 -10.32 26.63 -29.73
N GLU A 436 -9.04 26.88 -29.43
CA GLU A 436 -7.96 26.78 -30.41
C GLU A 436 -7.88 25.37 -31.00
N LEU A 437 -7.86 24.35 -30.15
CA LEU A 437 -7.71 22.97 -30.60
C LEU A 437 -8.95 22.44 -31.34
N LEU A 438 -10.16 22.91 -31.01
CA LEU A 438 -11.35 22.60 -31.81
C LEU A 438 -11.29 23.23 -33.19
N ASN A 439 -10.86 24.50 -33.28
CA ASN A 439 -10.75 25.22 -34.56
C ASN A 439 -9.67 24.64 -35.47
N HIS A 440 -8.64 24.00 -34.91
CA HIS A 440 -7.56 23.36 -35.67
C HIS A 440 -8.00 22.04 -36.33
N GLU A 441 -9.16 21.49 -35.96
CA GLU A 441 -9.71 20.22 -36.49
C GLU A 441 -8.70 19.05 -36.45
N GLY A 442 -7.79 19.06 -35.48
CA GLY A 442 -6.75 18.05 -35.29
C GLY A 442 -7.22 16.78 -34.56
N GLU A 443 -6.27 16.02 -34.03
CA GLU A 443 -6.54 14.83 -33.21
C GLU A 443 -7.38 15.18 -31.99
N TYR A 444 -7.15 16.34 -31.36
CA TYR A 444 -7.97 16.78 -30.23
C TYR A 444 -9.45 16.90 -30.62
N ALA A 445 -9.74 17.60 -31.73
CA ALA A 445 -11.10 17.79 -32.21
C ALA A 445 -11.74 16.45 -32.59
N HIS A 446 -10.99 15.55 -33.22
CA HIS A 446 -11.44 14.20 -33.52
C HIS A 446 -11.85 13.43 -32.25
N LEU A 447 -10.96 13.36 -31.24
CA LEU A 447 -11.24 12.67 -29.98
C LEU A 447 -12.42 13.29 -29.23
N TYR A 448 -12.52 14.62 -29.24
CA TYR A 448 -13.64 15.34 -28.63
C TYR A 448 -14.97 15.01 -29.30
N ASN A 449 -15.03 15.02 -30.62
CA ASN A 449 -16.24 14.71 -31.39
C ASN A 449 -16.69 13.25 -31.20
N VAL A 450 -15.75 12.30 -31.18
CA VAL A 450 -16.05 10.89 -30.89
C VAL A 450 -16.66 10.72 -29.51
N GLN A 451 -16.15 11.43 -28.49
CA GLN A 451 -16.76 11.39 -27.16
C GLN A 451 -18.11 12.07 -27.12
N ALA A 452 -18.26 13.24 -27.76
CA ALA A 452 -19.54 13.95 -27.82
C ALA A 452 -20.65 13.09 -28.43
N GLN A 453 -20.34 12.36 -29.51
CA GLN A 453 -21.27 11.43 -30.17
C GLN A 453 -21.69 10.26 -29.26
N ALA A 454 -20.85 9.84 -28.31
CA ALA A 454 -21.18 8.77 -27.38
C ALA A 454 -22.12 9.20 -26.24
N PHE A 455 -22.33 10.52 -26.05
CA PHE A 455 -23.17 11.10 -24.99
C PHE A 455 -24.40 11.87 -25.52
N THR A 456 -24.59 11.92 -26.84
CA THR A 456 -25.84 12.32 -27.53
C THR A 456 -26.59 11.09 -27.99
#